data_AF-A0A259LMW7-F1
#
_entry.id   AF-A0A259LMW7-F1
#
_cell.length_a   1.000
_cell.length_b   1.000
_cell.length_c   1.000
_cell.angle_alpha   90.00
_cell.angle_beta   90.00
_cell.angle_gamma   90.00
#
_symmetry.space_group_name_H-M   'P 1'
#
loop_
_entity.id
_entity.type
_entity.pdbx_description
1 polymer ?
#
loop_
_entity_poly.entity_id
_entity_poly.type
_entity_poly.pdbx_seq_one_letter_code
_entity_poly.pdbx_strand_id
1 'polypeptide(L)' 'MDMTPISNIEERILKALAEKGPQLGKELAFAMPDIPVLALWQACFRSQSFLISHFASYYLRYDITREDQVRLSPS' A
#
# COMPACT_ATOMS: atom_id res chain seq x y z
N MET A 1 5.99 -12.79 -14.80
CA MET A 1 5.24 -12.35 -13.61
C MET A 1 4.15 -11.43 -14.11
N ASP A 2 2.89 -11.83 -14.00
CA ASP A 2 1.78 -10.94 -14.34
C ASP A 2 1.80 -9.77 -13.36
N MET A 3 2.16 -8.60 -13.87
CA MET A 3 2.07 -7.36 -13.11
C MET A 3 0.60 -6.96 -13.07
N THR A 4 -0.12 -7.35 -12.02
CA THR A 4 -1.47 -6.85 -11.76
C THR A 4 -1.44 -5.32 -11.82
N PRO A 5 -2.23 -4.69 -12.71
CA PRO A 5 -2.26 -3.24 -12.81
C PRO A 5 -2.59 -2.60 -11.46
N ILE A 6 -1.93 -1.47 -11.15
CA ILE A 6 -2.16 -0.74 -9.88
C ILE A 6 -3.64 -0.38 -9.70
N SER A 7 -4.35 -0.08 -10.79
CA SER A 7 -5.80 0.16 -10.78
C SER A 7 -6.60 -1.04 -10.26
N ASN A 8 -6.20 -2.27 -10.65
CA ASN A 8 -6.87 -3.49 -10.19
C ASN A 8 -6.57 -3.76 -8.71
N ILE A 9 -5.38 -3.37 -8.23
CA ILE A 9 -5.02 -3.41 -6.81
C ILE A 9 -5.87 -2.39 -6.03
N GLU A 10 -6.01 -1.17 -6.55
CA GLU A 10 -6.84 -0.11 -5.97
C GLU A 10 -8.31 -0.54 -5.85
N GLU A 11 -8.90 -1.12 -6.90
CA GLU A 11 -10.27 -1.66 -6.86
C GLU A 11 -10.44 -2.73 -5.78
N ARG A 12 -9.47 -3.64 -5.65
CA ARG A 12 -9.48 -4.67 -4.60
C ARG A 12 -9.42 -4.06 -3.20
N ILE A 13 -8.60 -3.01 -3.02
CA ILE A 13 -8.52 -2.28 -1.75
C ILE A 13 -9.85 -1.58 -1.46
N LEU A 14 -10.43 -0.86 -2.42
CA LEU A 14 -11.72 -0.17 -2.26
C LEU A 14 -12.82 -1.15 -1.86
N LYS A 15 -12.87 -2.33 -2.51
CA LYS A 15 -13.83 -3.39 -2.16
C LYS A 15 -13.61 -3.89 -0.73
N ALA A 16 -12.36 -4.17 -0.34
CA ALA A 16 -12.04 -4.63 1.01
C ALA A 16 -12.46 -3.59 2.07
N LEU A 17 -12.25 -2.31 1.79
CA LEU A 17 -12.62 -1.22 2.70
C LEU A 17 -14.15 -1.01 2.76
N ALA A 18 -14.86 -1.19 1.65
CA ALA A 18 -16.32 -1.12 1.62
C ALA A 18 -16.97 -2.26 2.41
N GLU A 19 -16.42 -3.46 2.33
CA GLU A 19 -16.97 -4.64 3.01
C GLU A 19 -16.63 -4.70 4.50
N LYS A 20 -15.41 -4.31 4.87
CA LYS A 20 -14.86 -4.52 6.22
C LYS A 20 -14.65 -3.22 7.00
N GLY A 21 -14.96 -2.07 6.41
CA GLY A 21 -14.66 -0.76 6.96
C GLY A 21 -13.18 -0.36 6.81
N PRO A 22 -12.77 0.77 7.41
CA PRO A 22 -11.39 1.26 7.36
C PRO A 22 -10.37 0.22 7.83
N GLN A 23 -9.25 0.09 7.11
CA GLN A 23 -8.16 -0.84 7.43
C GLN A 23 -6.79 -0.17 7.37
N LEU A 24 -5.86 -0.73 8.13
CA LEU A 24 -4.43 -0.41 8.09
C LEU A 24 -3.74 -1.12 6.93
N GLY A 25 -2.61 -0.58 6.45
CA GLY A 25 -1.82 -1.20 5.38
C GLY A 25 -1.40 -2.65 5.65
N LYS A 26 -1.13 -3.01 6.92
CA LYS A 26 -0.80 -4.39 7.33
C LYS A 26 -2.00 -5.36 7.25
N GLU A 27 -3.21 -4.86 7.47
CA GLU A 27 -4.44 -5.66 7.43
C GLU A 27 -4.82 -5.94 5.97
N LEU A 28 -4.64 -4.94 5.11
CA LEU A 28 -4.76 -5.09 3.66
C LEU A 28 -3.73 -6.09 3.10
N ALA A 29 -2.46 -6.00 3.52
CA ALA A 29 -1.42 -6.95 3.12
C ALA A 29 -1.72 -8.39 3.58
N PHE A 30 -2.29 -8.56 4.78
CA PHE A 30 -2.72 -9.86 5.28
C PHE A 30 -3.92 -10.42 4.47
N ALA A 31 -4.86 -9.57 4.09
CA ALA A 31 -6.03 -9.95 3.32
C ALA A 31 -5.72 -10.23 1.83
N MET A 32 -4.59 -9.73 1.33
CA MET A 32 -4.16 -9.83 -0.06
C MET A 32 -2.70 -10.31 -0.13
N PRO A 33 -2.38 -11.52 0.36
CA PRO A 33 -1.01 -12.03 0.44
C PRO A 33 -0.38 -12.27 -0.94
N ASP A 34 -1.20 -12.31 -1.99
CA ASP A 34 -0.79 -12.40 -3.38
C ASP A 34 -0.28 -11.07 -3.97
N ILE A 35 -0.52 -9.95 -3.28
CA ILE A 35 -0.08 -8.62 -3.70
C ILE A 35 1.17 -8.22 -2.91
N PRO A 36 2.29 -7.89 -3.58
CA PRO A 36 3.47 -7.37 -2.90
C PRO A 36 3.16 -6.12 -2.08
N VAL A 37 3.74 -6.01 -0.89
CA VAL A 37 3.47 -4.90 0.04
C VAL A 37 3.74 -3.54 -0.62
N LEU A 38 4.79 -3.45 -1.44
CA LEU A 38 5.08 -2.25 -2.21
C LEU A 38 3.97 -1.88 -3.19
N ALA A 39 3.41 -2.85 -3.90
CA ALA A 39 2.37 -2.60 -4.89
C ALA A 39 1.07 -2.15 -4.21
N LEU A 40 0.78 -2.71 -3.03
CA LEU A 40 -0.33 -2.29 -2.18
C LEU A 40 -0.13 -0.85 -1.68
N TRP A 41 1.07 -0.51 -1.22
CA TRP A 41 1.41 0.86 -0.82
C TRP A 41 1.28 1.84 -1.99
N GLN A 42 1.78 1.49 -3.18
CA GLN A 42 1.70 2.33 -4.37
C GLN A 42 0.24 2.61 -4.78
N ALA A 43 -0.63 1.61 -4.70
CA ALA A 43 -2.06 1.77 -4.96
C ALA A 43 -2.71 2.72 -3.94
N CYS A 44 -2.42 2.53 -2.64
CA CYS A 44 -2.93 3.42 -1.59
C CYS A 44 -2.42 4.87 -1.76
N PHE A 45 -1.15 5.05 -2.12
CA PHE A 45 -0.55 6.38 -2.22
C PHE A 45 -1.01 7.16 -3.46
N ARG A 46 -1.31 6.47 -4.57
CA ARG A 46 -1.73 7.10 -5.83
C ARG A 46 -3.22 7.30 -5.98
N SER A 47 -4.02 6.62 -5.16
CA SER A 47 -5.47 6.72 -5.24
C SER A 47 -5.94 8.15 -4.98
N GLN A 48 -6.84 8.63 -5.84
CA GLN A 48 -7.56 9.88 -5.61
C GLN A 48 -8.77 9.67 -4.68
N SER A 49 -9.14 8.42 -4.40
CA SER A 49 -10.26 8.04 -3.55
C SER A 49 -9.86 7.91 -2.08
N PHE A 50 -8.57 7.69 -1.78
CA PHE A 50 -8.08 7.67 -0.41
C PHE A 50 -7.73 9.08 0.07
N LEU A 51 -8.44 9.57 1.09
CA LEU A 51 -8.04 10.77 1.84
C LEU A 51 -6.85 10.42 2.72
N ILE A 52 -5.64 10.66 2.22
CA ILE A 52 -4.41 10.57 3.02
C ILE A 52 -4.36 11.79 3.96
N SER A 53 -4.96 11.69 5.15
CA SER A 53 -4.81 12.71 6.18
C SER A 53 -3.42 12.62 6.79
N HIS A 54 -2.49 13.44 6.28
CA HIS A 54 -1.15 13.71 6.84
C HIS A 54 -0.47 12.50 7.51
N PHE A 55 -0.14 11.47 6.72
CA PHE A 55 0.99 10.64 7.10
C PHE A 55 2.24 11.40 6.67
N ALA A 56 3.09 11.76 7.64
CA ALA A 56 4.24 12.64 7.43
C ALA A 56 5.03 12.23 6.17
N SER A 57 5.07 13.13 5.17
CA SER A 57 5.88 13.01 3.95
C SER A 57 7.40 13.04 4.21
N TYR A 58 7.81 12.91 5.47
CA TYR A 58 9.18 12.88 5.91
C TYR A 58 9.38 11.55 6.63
N TYR A 59 10.31 10.75 6.09
CA TYR A 59 10.82 9.49 6.61
C TYR A 59 10.08 8.19 6.21
N LEU A 60 10.20 7.70 4.97
CA LEU A 60 10.13 6.24 4.63
C LEU A 60 10.63 6.01 3.17
N ARG A 61 11.87 5.56 2.97
CA ARG A 61 12.46 5.07 1.69
C ARG A 61 12.38 3.55 1.61
N TYR A 62 11.72 3.01 0.60
CA TYR A 62 11.66 1.57 0.38
C TYR A 62 13.03 0.99 -0.04
N ASP A 63 13.43 -0.13 0.56
CA ASP A 63 14.70 -0.84 0.42
C ASP A 63 14.48 -2.27 -0.08
N ILE A 64 14.60 -2.39 -1.40
CA ILE A 64 14.40 -3.62 -2.18
C ILE A 64 15.41 -4.72 -1.82
N THR A 65 16.53 -4.40 -1.18
CA THR A 65 17.58 -5.38 -0.87
C THR A 65 17.32 -6.24 0.36
N ARG A 66 16.18 -6.03 1.05
CA ARG A 66 15.76 -6.76 2.25
C ARG A 66 14.26 -7.05 2.29
N GLU A 67 13.75 -7.87 1.37
CA GLU A 67 12.40 -8.46 1.48
C GLU A 67 11.31 -7.46 1.91
N ASP A 68 11.05 -6.42 1.11
CA ASP A 68 10.01 -5.38 1.37
C ASP A 68 10.25 -4.38 2.52
N GLN A 69 11.51 -4.13 2.91
CA GLN A 69 11.77 -3.14 3.97
C GLN A 69 11.69 -1.70 3.51
N VAL A 70 11.32 -0.79 4.43
CA VAL A 70 11.32 0.66 4.20
C VAL A 70 12.13 1.31 5.32
N ARG A 71 13.11 2.16 4.97
CA ARG A 71 14.05 2.84 5.88
C ARG A 71 13.91 4.36 5.83
N LEU A 72 14.02 5.00 6.98
CA LEU A 72 14.00 6.47 7.08
C LEU A 72 15.21 7.07 6.34
N SER A 73 15.05 8.21 5.66
CA SER A 73 16.20 9.03 5.25
C SER A 73 16.87 9.51 6.54
N PRO A 74 18.18 9.30 6.77
CA PRO A 74 18.84 10.08 7.80
C PRO A 74 18.74 11.55 7.38
N SER A 75 18.41 12.40 8.35
CA SER A 75 18.16 13.84 8.20
C SER A 75 19.20 14.55 7.35
#